data_AF-A0A6B9TFE0-F1
#
_entry.id   AF-A0A6B9TFE0-F1
#
_cell.length_a   1.000
_cell.length_b   1.000
_cell.length_c   1.000
_cell.angle_alpha   90.00
_cell.angle_beta   90.00
_cell.angle_gamma   90.00
#
_symmetry.space_group_name_H-M   'P 1'
#
loop_
_entity.id
_entity.type
_entity.pdbx_description
1 polymer ?
#
loop_
_entity_poly.entity_id
_entity_poly.type
_entity_poly.pdbx_seq_one_letter_code
_entity_poly.pdbx_strand_id
1 'polypeptide(L)'
;MAILLWNNRDLASMTGLREKVLFILLSILMVATFGRVSFVVSEIILLLWALSVARMAGDRENTDMNLAMAVWFLSYLFMHSFHPVKVDRYLITVMPAVAYGISLSIRETAGIIRWKHASDVLSALVALLMLTSAINYLAGMPDSYGIVEAEKEAAAWLMEHDPAYSERIIASDRGPAFTWYLGKYVFTRKMHPDRMELCIEYFRDLNPDYYIYWTDETPLPSGYRVIYSRRGVAVAERMNMTG
;
A
#
# COMPACT_ATOMS: atom_id res chain seq x y z
N MET A 1 -18.98 8.10 -7.88
CA MET A 1 -19.82 8.14 -6.66
C MET A 1 -20.92 9.21 -6.73
N ALA A 2 -20.63 10.45 -7.15
CA ALA A 2 -21.68 11.47 -7.37
C ALA A 2 -22.69 11.08 -8.47
N ILE A 3 -22.27 10.36 -9.51
CA ILE A 3 -23.16 9.89 -10.60
C ILE A 3 -24.08 8.74 -10.16
N LEU A 4 -23.63 7.88 -9.23
CA LEU A 4 -24.46 6.87 -8.54
C LEU A 4 -25.62 7.51 -7.74
N LEU A 5 -25.43 8.74 -7.28
CA LEU A 5 -26.46 9.52 -6.58
C LEU A 5 -27.31 10.37 -7.55
N TRP A 6 -26.75 10.79 -8.70
CA TRP A 6 -27.41 11.72 -9.63
C TRP A 6 -28.54 11.10 -10.44
N ASN A 7 -28.43 9.83 -10.85
CA ASN A 7 -29.54 9.16 -11.55
C ASN A 7 -30.70 8.76 -10.60
N ASN A 8 -30.57 9.09 -9.31
CA ASN A 8 -31.57 8.88 -8.29
C ASN A 8 -32.19 10.20 -7.81
N ARG A 9 -32.63 11.07 -8.74
CA ARG A 9 -33.67 12.07 -8.39
C ARG A 9 -34.86 11.40 -7.66
N ASP A 10 -35.07 10.10 -7.88
CA ASP A 10 -36.05 9.27 -7.19
C ASP A 10 -35.63 8.62 -5.85
N LEU A 11 -34.37 8.69 -5.39
CA LEU A 11 -34.06 8.36 -3.97
C LEU A 11 -34.56 9.48 -3.05
N ALA A 12 -34.50 10.72 -3.53
CA ALA A 12 -34.90 11.91 -2.81
C ALA A 12 -36.42 12.14 -2.81
N SER A 13 -37.20 11.49 -3.68
CA SER A 13 -38.66 11.67 -3.75
C SER A 13 -39.45 10.56 -3.03
N MET A 14 -38.91 9.34 -2.89
CA MET A 14 -39.71 8.17 -2.49
C MET A 14 -39.54 7.68 -1.04
N THR A 15 -38.59 8.22 -0.28
CA THR A 15 -38.27 7.76 1.08
C THR A 15 -38.69 8.77 2.15
N GLY A 16 -38.96 8.26 3.36
CA GLY A 16 -39.29 9.08 4.51
C GLY A 16 -38.17 10.07 4.84
N LEU A 17 -38.53 11.22 5.41
CA LEU A 17 -37.58 12.27 5.80
C LEU A 17 -36.49 11.72 6.74
N ARG A 18 -36.85 10.75 7.58
CA ARG A 18 -35.97 10.11 8.57
C ARG A 18 -34.79 9.38 7.90
N GLU A 19 -35.05 8.57 6.88
CA GLU A 19 -34.02 7.77 6.20
C GLU A 19 -33.01 8.68 5.49
N LYS A 20 -33.49 9.76 4.85
CA LYS A 20 -32.63 10.76 4.21
C LYS A 20 -31.75 11.49 5.22
N VAL A 21 -32.34 11.94 6.33
CA VAL A 21 -31.59 12.60 7.41
C VAL A 21 -30.52 11.65 7.96
N LEU A 22 -30.85 10.38 8.20
CA LEU A 22 -29.89 9.38 8.66
C LEU A 22 -28.74 9.19 7.67
N PHE A 23 -29.04 9.02 6.37
CA PHE A 23 -28.03 8.89 5.32
C PHE A 23 -27.10 10.11 5.25
N ILE A 24 -27.64 11.32 5.30
CA ILE A 24 -26.87 12.57 5.27
C ILE A 24 -25.97 12.66 6.51
N LEU A 25 -26.52 12.40 7.71
CA LEU A 25 -25.76 12.41 8.96
C LEU A 25 -24.60 11.41 8.94
N LEU A 26 -24.86 10.18 8.48
CA LEU A 26 -23.83 9.16 8.35
C LEU A 26 -22.76 9.54 7.31
N SER A 27 -23.17 10.15 6.19
CA SER A 27 -22.23 10.64 5.16
C SER A 27 -21.33 11.75 5.70
N ILE A 28 -21.88 12.70 6.47
CA ILE A 28 -21.09 13.75 7.14
C ILE A 28 -20.15 13.12 8.16
N LEU A 29 -20.64 12.18 8.95
CA LEU A 29 -19.83 11.50 9.97
C LEU A 29 -18.65 10.76 9.34
N MET A 30 -18.87 10.02 8.24
CA MET A 30 -17.82 9.34 7.48
C MET A 30 -16.70 10.30 7.04
N VAL A 31 -17.07 11.48 6.51
CA VAL A 31 -16.08 12.49 6.11
C VAL A 31 -15.37 13.06 7.34
N ALA A 32 -16.09 13.33 8.42
CA ALA A 32 -15.53 13.90 9.64
C ALA A 32 -14.55 12.95 10.35
N THR A 33 -14.78 11.63 10.27
CA THR A 33 -13.92 10.61 10.90
C THR A 33 -12.75 10.18 10.02
N PHE A 34 -12.77 10.52 8.73
CA PHE A 34 -11.76 10.12 7.74
C PHE A 34 -10.34 10.47 8.19
N GLY A 35 -9.49 9.45 8.37
CA GLY A 35 -8.09 9.62 8.82
C GLY A 35 -7.91 10.12 10.25
N ARG A 36 -8.98 10.28 11.04
CA ARG A 36 -8.93 10.87 12.41
C ARG A 36 -9.31 9.90 13.53
N VAL A 37 -10.14 8.91 13.25
CA VAL A 37 -10.66 7.96 14.25
C VAL A 37 -10.36 6.54 13.83
N SER A 38 -10.00 5.63 14.76
CA SER A 38 -9.62 4.24 14.45
C SER A 38 -10.40 3.60 13.29
N PHE A 39 -9.72 2.83 12.44
CA PHE A 39 -10.34 2.22 11.26
C PHE A 39 -11.58 1.39 11.62
N VAL A 40 -11.58 0.69 12.76
CA VAL A 40 -12.71 -0.14 13.23
C VAL A 40 -13.98 0.70 13.38
N VAL A 41 -13.88 1.89 13.99
CA VAL A 41 -15.02 2.80 14.15
C VAL A 41 -15.50 3.31 12.78
N SER A 42 -14.57 3.63 11.88
CA SER A 42 -14.92 4.05 10.52
C SER A 42 -15.64 2.96 9.73
N GLU A 43 -15.25 1.68 9.88
CA GLU A 43 -15.93 0.54 9.26
C GLU A 43 -17.35 0.34 9.82
N ILE A 44 -17.56 0.49 11.13
CA ILE A 44 -18.90 0.44 11.72
C ILE A 44 -19.80 1.54 11.13
N ILE A 45 -19.28 2.76 11.00
CA ILE A 45 -20.02 3.88 10.39
C ILE A 45 -20.32 3.59 8.91
N LEU A 46 -19.36 3.04 8.16
CA LEU A 46 -19.55 2.65 6.76
C LEU A 46 -20.63 1.56 6.60
N LEU A 47 -20.67 0.57 7.49
CA LEU A 47 -21.71 -0.46 7.48
C LEU A 47 -23.09 0.14 7.76
N LEU A 48 -23.21 1.02 8.75
CA LEU A 48 -24.47 1.73 9.03
C LEU A 48 -24.89 2.60 7.85
N TRP A 49 -23.93 3.28 7.21
CA TRP A 49 -24.15 4.05 6.00
C TRP A 49 -24.68 3.16 4.87
N ALA A 50 -24.05 2.02 4.63
CA ALA A 50 -24.46 1.08 3.59
C ALA A 50 -25.89 0.54 3.84
N LEU A 51 -26.22 0.19 5.08
CA LEU A 51 -27.58 -0.22 5.47
C LEU A 51 -28.61 0.90 5.26
N SER A 52 -28.23 2.15 5.51
CA SER A 52 -29.11 3.30 5.23
C SER A 52 -29.40 3.44 3.74
N VAL A 53 -28.39 3.22 2.88
CA VAL A 53 -28.55 3.24 1.42
C VAL A 53 -29.42 2.08 0.95
N ALA A 54 -29.18 0.86 1.44
CA ALA A 54 -29.98 -0.31 1.09
C ALA A 54 -31.47 -0.12 1.41
N ARG A 55 -31.79 0.43 2.59
CA ARG A 55 -33.17 0.76 2.97
C ARG A 55 -33.81 1.82 2.08
N MET A 56 -33.03 2.82 1.64
CA MET A 56 -33.55 3.89 0.79
C MET A 56 -33.72 3.43 -0.66
N ALA A 57 -32.84 2.58 -1.17
CA ALA A 57 -32.85 2.12 -2.55
C ALA A 57 -33.96 1.09 -2.82
N GLY A 58 -34.38 0.33 -1.81
CA GLY A 58 -35.38 -0.72 -1.98
C GLY A 58 -34.92 -1.79 -2.96
N ASP A 59 -35.86 -2.39 -3.69
CA ASP A 59 -35.61 -3.54 -4.57
C ASP A 59 -35.18 -3.14 -6.00
N ARG A 60 -34.40 -2.06 -6.12
CA ARG A 60 -33.93 -1.58 -7.43
C ARG A 60 -32.87 -2.51 -8.00
N GLU A 61 -32.90 -2.68 -9.31
CA GLU A 61 -31.97 -3.54 -10.04
C GLU A 61 -30.51 -3.17 -9.74
N ASN A 62 -29.69 -4.18 -9.43
CA ASN A 62 -28.26 -4.07 -9.16
C ASN A 62 -27.86 -3.24 -7.92
N THR A 63 -28.80 -2.88 -7.03
CA THR A 63 -28.49 -2.16 -5.78
C THR A 63 -27.45 -2.88 -4.93
N ASP A 64 -27.58 -4.20 -4.79
CA ASP A 64 -26.66 -5.02 -3.99
C ASP A 64 -25.23 -4.95 -4.52
N MET A 65 -25.07 -5.08 -5.84
CA MET A 65 -23.76 -5.01 -6.51
C MET A 65 -23.16 -3.60 -6.41
N ASN A 66 -23.97 -2.57 -6.69
CA ASN A 66 -23.55 -1.18 -6.56
C ASN A 66 -23.05 -0.87 -5.14
N LEU A 67 -23.77 -1.35 -4.13
CA LEU A 67 -23.45 -1.15 -2.74
C LEU A 67 -22.22 -1.95 -2.32
N ALA A 68 -22.10 -3.21 -2.74
CA ALA A 68 -20.93 -4.04 -2.47
C ALA A 68 -19.65 -3.40 -3.03
N MET A 69 -19.68 -2.89 -4.28
CA MET A 69 -18.54 -2.22 -4.89
C MET A 69 -18.21 -0.89 -4.21
N ALA A 70 -19.23 -0.12 -3.80
CA ALA A 70 -19.02 1.11 -3.05
C ALA A 70 -18.41 0.84 -1.67
N VAL A 71 -18.93 -0.15 -0.93
CA VAL A 71 -18.39 -0.55 0.38
C VAL A 71 -16.96 -1.07 0.24
N TRP A 72 -16.67 -1.94 -0.75
CA TRP A 72 -15.30 -2.41 -1.00
C TRP A 72 -14.36 -1.22 -1.21
N PHE A 73 -14.70 -0.31 -2.11
CA PHE A 73 -13.88 0.89 -2.37
C PHE A 73 -13.69 1.75 -1.12
N LEU A 74 -14.76 2.00 -0.37
CA LEU A 74 -14.72 2.86 0.80
C LEU A 74 -13.95 2.21 1.96
N SER A 75 -14.16 0.92 2.25
CA SER A 75 -13.40 0.19 3.28
C SER A 75 -11.90 0.25 2.98
N TYR A 76 -11.50 0.03 1.72
CA TYR A 76 -10.11 0.17 1.31
C TYR A 76 -9.57 1.59 1.59
N LEU A 77 -10.35 2.62 1.24
CA LEU A 77 -9.98 4.02 1.42
C LEU A 77 -9.85 4.40 2.90
N PHE A 78 -10.77 3.95 3.76
CA PHE A 78 -10.70 4.18 5.20
C PHE A 78 -9.51 3.46 5.82
N MET A 79 -9.30 2.17 5.52
CA MET A 79 -8.18 1.42 6.05
C MET A 79 -6.83 2.08 5.69
N HIS A 80 -6.66 2.49 4.44
CA HIS A 80 -5.43 3.15 3.97
C HIS A 80 -5.31 4.62 4.37
N SER A 81 -6.37 5.23 4.92
CA SER A 81 -6.27 6.57 5.52
C SER A 81 -5.44 6.55 6.81
N PHE A 82 -5.45 5.43 7.56
CA PHE A 82 -4.69 5.24 8.81
C PHE A 82 -3.35 4.55 8.62
N HIS A 83 -3.19 3.76 7.56
CA HIS A 83 -1.98 2.98 7.37
C HIS A 83 -0.79 3.90 7.05
N PRO A 84 0.28 3.91 7.86
CA PRO A 84 1.39 4.85 7.70
C PRO A 84 2.24 4.54 6.45
N VAL A 85 2.36 3.25 6.11
CA VAL A 85 3.10 2.82 4.91
C VAL A 85 2.14 2.78 3.73
N LYS A 86 2.43 3.52 2.67
CA LYS A 86 1.62 3.54 1.45
C LYS A 86 2.52 3.21 0.29
N VAL A 87 2.18 2.17 -0.45
CA VAL A 87 2.90 1.70 -1.63
C VAL A 87 1.89 1.38 -2.72
N ASP A 88 2.29 1.60 -3.97
CA ASP A 88 1.37 1.60 -5.11
C ASP A 88 0.63 0.27 -5.28
N ARG A 89 1.29 -0.84 -4.94
CA ARG A 89 0.71 -2.19 -5.02
C ARG A 89 -0.56 -2.38 -4.20
N TYR A 90 -0.79 -1.56 -3.17
CA TYR A 90 -2.02 -1.65 -2.38
C TYR A 90 -3.26 -1.30 -3.21
N LEU A 91 -3.14 -0.39 -4.18
CA LEU A 91 -4.25 0.00 -5.05
C LEU A 91 -4.77 -1.16 -5.90
N ILE A 92 -3.97 -2.20 -6.16
CA ILE A 92 -4.39 -3.38 -6.93
C ILE A 92 -5.64 -4.02 -6.31
N THR A 93 -5.74 -4.03 -4.98
CA THR A 93 -6.86 -4.67 -4.26
C THR A 93 -8.19 -3.95 -4.43
N VAL A 94 -8.19 -2.67 -4.82
CA VAL A 94 -9.41 -1.88 -5.04
C VAL A 94 -9.77 -1.72 -6.52
N MET A 95 -8.91 -2.19 -7.43
CA MET A 95 -9.12 -2.09 -8.88
C MET A 95 -10.44 -2.69 -9.38
N PRO A 96 -10.96 -3.81 -8.85
CA PRO A 96 -12.28 -4.32 -9.28
C PRO A 96 -13.41 -3.31 -9.05
N ALA A 97 -13.46 -2.69 -7.86
CA ALA A 97 -14.47 -1.70 -7.51
C ALA A 97 -14.31 -0.42 -8.35
N VAL A 98 -13.06 -0.01 -8.64
CA VAL A 98 -12.77 1.13 -9.52
C VAL A 98 -13.22 0.84 -10.95
N ALA A 99 -12.88 -0.32 -11.50
CA ALA A 99 -13.29 -0.73 -12.85
C ALA A 99 -14.81 -0.78 -12.97
N TYR A 100 -15.50 -1.39 -12.00
CA TYR A 100 -16.96 -1.37 -11.94
C TYR A 100 -17.53 0.05 -11.93
N GLY A 101 -16.99 0.92 -11.06
CA GLY A 101 -17.42 2.31 -10.96
C GLY A 101 -17.21 3.11 -12.25
N ILE A 102 -16.11 2.87 -12.97
CA ILE A 102 -15.83 3.46 -14.29
C ILE A 102 -16.87 2.97 -15.32
N SER A 103 -17.08 1.66 -15.43
CA SER A 103 -18.04 1.08 -16.39
C SER A 103 -19.45 1.58 -16.14
N LEU A 104 -19.88 1.62 -14.88
CA LEU A 104 -21.16 2.18 -14.49
C LEU A 104 -21.25 3.67 -14.87
N SER A 105 -20.22 4.46 -14.55
CA SER A 105 -20.21 5.90 -14.86
C SER A 105 -20.27 6.18 -16.36
N ILE A 106 -19.62 5.35 -17.20
CA ILE A 106 -19.71 5.44 -18.66
C ILE A 106 -21.14 5.18 -19.12
N ARG A 107 -21.76 4.09 -18.64
CA ARG A 107 -23.14 3.73 -19.01
C ARG A 107 -24.13 4.84 -18.67
N GLU A 108 -24.09 5.32 -17.42
CA GLU A 108 -25.02 6.36 -16.96
C GLU A 108 -24.79 7.69 -17.70
N THR A 109 -23.53 8.09 -17.91
CA THR A 109 -23.20 9.32 -18.65
C THR A 109 -23.62 9.24 -20.12
N ALA A 110 -23.38 8.10 -20.78
CA ALA A 110 -23.79 7.89 -22.15
C ALA A 110 -25.32 7.98 -22.32
N GLY A 111 -26.07 7.42 -21.36
CA GLY A 111 -27.53 7.52 -21.31
C GLY A 111 -28.06 8.96 -21.20
N ILE A 112 -27.32 9.84 -20.51
CA ILE A 112 -27.65 11.27 -20.42
C ILE A 112 -27.37 12.00 -21.75
N ILE A 113 -26.24 11.69 -22.40
CA ILE A 113 -25.82 12.35 -23.64
C ILE A 113 -26.74 11.99 -24.82
N ARG A 114 -27.43 10.83 -24.76
CA ARG A 114 -28.40 10.35 -25.79
C ARG A 114 -27.81 10.26 -27.21
N TRP A 115 -26.49 10.15 -27.34
CA TRP A 115 -25.82 9.90 -28.61
C TRP A 115 -25.45 8.42 -28.73
N LYS A 116 -25.76 7.80 -29.89
CA LYS A 116 -25.60 6.36 -30.15
C LYS A 116 -24.18 5.83 -29.85
N HIS A 117 -23.15 6.64 -30.08
CA HIS A 117 -21.75 6.25 -29.89
C HIS A 117 -21.12 6.84 -28.62
N ALA A 118 -21.90 7.45 -27.73
CA ALA A 118 -21.37 8.09 -26.52
C ALA A 118 -20.61 7.08 -25.64
N SER A 119 -21.13 5.86 -25.47
CA SER A 119 -20.48 4.82 -24.67
C SER A 119 -19.13 4.39 -25.28
N ASP A 120 -19.07 4.20 -26.59
CA ASP A 120 -17.86 3.80 -27.31
C ASP A 120 -16.78 4.87 -27.16
N VAL A 121 -17.15 6.13 -27.38
CA VAL A 121 -16.22 7.27 -27.29
C VAL A 121 -15.75 7.50 -25.86
N LEU A 122 -16.64 7.47 -24.87
CA LEU A 122 -16.26 7.61 -23.45
C LEU A 122 -15.32 6.47 -23.01
N SER A 123 -15.60 5.24 -23.45
CA SER A 123 -14.74 4.09 -23.16
C SER A 123 -13.35 4.26 -23.79
N ALA A 124 -13.29 4.68 -25.05
CA ALA A 124 -12.03 4.93 -25.75
C ALA A 124 -11.22 6.05 -25.08
N LEU A 125 -11.88 7.14 -24.65
CA LEU A 125 -11.22 8.24 -23.94
C LEU A 125 -10.66 7.79 -22.59
N VAL A 126 -11.43 7.02 -21.80
CA VAL A 126 -10.95 6.49 -20.52
C VAL A 126 -9.77 5.53 -20.73
N ALA A 127 -9.85 4.63 -21.72
CA ALA A 127 -8.75 3.73 -22.05
C ALA A 127 -7.48 4.50 -22.45
N LEU A 128 -7.61 5.53 -23.29
CA LEU A 128 -6.50 6.39 -23.69
C LEU A 128 -5.87 7.12 -22.49
N LEU A 129 -6.69 7.66 -21.59
CA LEU A 129 -6.23 8.31 -20.35
C LEU A 129 -5.44 7.32 -19.47
N MET A 130 -5.97 6.10 -19.28
CA MET A 130 -5.30 5.07 -18.49
C MET A 130 -3.97 4.63 -19.11
N LEU A 131 -3.93 4.42 -20.43
CA LEU A 131 -2.70 4.05 -21.14
C LEU A 131 -1.66 5.17 -21.06
N THR A 132 -2.07 6.42 -21.26
CA THR A 132 -1.17 7.57 -21.17
C THR A 132 -0.61 7.72 -19.75
N SER A 133 -1.46 7.54 -18.73
CA SER A 133 -1.02 7.54 -17.33
C SER A 133 -0.03 6.42 -17.05
N ALA A 134 -0.25 5.21 -17.58
CA ALA A 134 0.64 4.07 -17.38
C ALA A 134 2.00 4.30 -18.07
N ILE A 135 2.00 4.80 -19.31
CA ILE A 135 3.24 5.14 -20.04
C ILE A 135 4.02 6.22 -19.29
N ASN A 136 3.34 7.28 -18.84
CA ASN A 136 4.00 8.36 -18.09
C ASN A 136 4.59 7.86 -16.77
N TYR A 137 3.89 6.96 -16.07
CA TYR A 137 4.38 6.34 -14.85
C TYR A 137 5.62 5.46 -15.11
N LEU A 138 5.59 4.63 -16.16
CA LEU A 138 6.72 3.78 -16.54
C LEU A 138 7.93 4.61 -16.99
N ALA A 139 7.71 5.69 -17.76
CA ALA A 139 8.79 6.58 -18.20
C ALA A 139 9.47 7.32 -17.04
N GLY A 140 8.79 7.49 -15.91
CA GLY A 140 9.34 8.09 -14.70
C GLY A 140 10.07 7.09 -13.78
N MET A 141 10.00 5.78 -14.04
CA MET A 141 10.74 4.80 -13.25
C MET A 141 12.23 4.80 -13.64
N PRO A 142 13.15 4.81 -12.68
CA PRO A 142 14.57 4.68 -12.98
C PRO A 142 14.89 3.24 -13.42
N ASP A 143 15.66 3.11 -14.50
CA ASP A 143 16.08 1.82 -15.08
C ASP A 143 16.99 1.00 -14.15
N SER A 144 17.67 1.68 -13.21
CA SER A 144 18.48 1.04 -12.19
C SER A 144 18.49 1.84 -10.90
N TYR A 145 18.58 1.13 -9.79
CA TYR A 145 18.78 1.72 -8.48
C TYR A 145 20.18 1.35 -8.00
N GLY A 146 21.07 2.36 -7.89
CA GLY A 146 22.47 2.12 -7.51
C GLY A 146 22.63 1.37 -6.18
N ILE A 147 21.69 1.53 -5.26
CA ILE A 147 21.65 0.80 -3.98
C ILE A 147 21.37 -0.70 -4.18
N VAL A 148 20.49 -1.07 -5.12
CA VAL A 148 20.16 -2.48 -5.41
C VAL A 148 21.37 -3.19 -6.00
N GLU A 149 22.12 -2.51 -6.88
CA GLU A 149 23.37 -3.04 -7.41
C GLU A 149 24.45 -3.14 -6.32
N ALA A 150 24.57 -2.14 -5.43
CA ALA A 150 25.48 -2.20 -4.30
C ALA A 150 25.15 -3.35 -3.33
N GLU A 151 23.87 -3.65 -3.10
CA GLU A 151 23.44 -4.80 -2.29
C GLU A 151 23.86 -6.13 -2.91
N LYS A 152 23.65 -6.28 -4.23
CA LYS A 152 24.09 -7.48 -4.96
C LYS A 152 25.60 -7.65 -4.90
N GLU A 153 26.35 -6.57 -5.11
CA GLU A 153 27.82 -6.55 -5.06
C GLU A 153 28.33 -6.90 -3.64
N ALA A 154 27.72 -6.34 -2.59
CA ALA A 154 28.09 -6.65 -1.21
C ALA A 154 27.83 -8.12 -0.87
N ALA A 155 26.71 -8.69 -1.33
CA ALA A 155 26.41 -10.10 -1.17
C ALA A 155 27.42 -11.00 -1.90
N ALA A 156 27.71 -10.67 -3.17
CA ALA A 156 28.70 -11.41 -3.97
C ALA A 156 30.10 -11.36 -3.33
N TRP A 157 30.50 -10.19 -2.85
CA TRP A 157 31.77 -10.01 -2.15
C TRP A 157 31.84 -10.87 -0.88
N LEU A 158 30.77 -10.91 -0.07
CA LEU A 158 30.76 -11.73 1.15
C LEU A 158 30.88 -13.22 0.84
N MET A 159 30.23 -13.71 -0.22
CA MET A 159 30.33 -15.11 -0.65
C MET A 159 31.74 -15.48 -1.11
N GLU A 160 32.47 -14.55 -1.72
CA GLU A 160 33.88 -14.74 -2.09
C GLU A 160 34.82 -14.62 -0.88
N HIS A 161 34.52 -13.70 0.04
CA HIS A 161 35.35 -13.41 1.20
C HIS A 161 35.32 -14.51 2.27
N ASP A 162 34.14 -15.05 2.59
CA ASP A 162 33.97 -16.17 3.53
C ASP A 162 33.26 -17.34 2.83
N PRO A 163 33.99 -18.36 2.33
CA PRO A 163 33.37 -19.54 1.73
C PRO A 163 32.43 -20.32 2.66
N ALA A 164 32.55 -20.12 3.98
CA ALA A 164 31.68 -20.70 5.00
C ALA A 164 30.54 -19.75 5.43
N TYR A 165 30.28 -18.65 4.71
CA TYR A 165 29.20 -17.70 5.02
C TYR A 165 27.83 -18.37 5.19
N SER A 166 27.63 -19.52 4.54
CA SER A 166 26.40 -20.31 4.60
C SER A 166 26.09 -20.80 6.01
N GLU A 167 27.10 -20.98 6.86
CA GLU A 167 26.99 -21.42 8.26
C GLU A 167 26.92 -20.24 9.26
N ARG A 168 27.23 -19.02 8.81
CA ARG A 168 27.29 -17.81 9.64
C ARG A 168 25.92 -17.23 9.98
N ILE A 169 25.78 -16.60 11.13
CA ILE A 169 24.59 -15.79 11.43
C ILE A 169 24.75 -14.42 10.76
N ILE A 170 23.87 -14.09 9.83
CA ILE A 170 23.94 -12.82 9.09
C ILE A 170 22.70 -11.99 9.42
N ALA A 171 22.92 -10.74 9.79
CA ALA A 171 21.88 -9.74 9.97
C ALA A 171 21.98 -8.67 8.86
N SER A 172 20.85 -8.03 8.55
CA SER A 172 20.84 -6.90 7.62
C SER A 172 19.65 -5.96 7.85
N ASP A 173 19.81 -4.69 7.49
CA ASP A 173 18.69 -3.73 7.38
C ASP A 173 17.62 -4.23 6.39
N ARG A 174 18.05 -4.94 5.35
CA ARG A 174 17.21 -5.48 4.27
C ARG A 174 17.34 -6.99 4.16
N GLY A 175 17.05 -7.67 5.27
CA GLY A 175 17.07 -9.13 5.38
C GLY A 175 16.47 -9.88 4.19
N PRO A 176 15.28 -9.53 3.65
CA PRO A 176 14.71 -10.23 2.49
C PRO A 176 15.56 -10.13 1.22
N ALA A 177 16.20 -8.98 0.96
CA ALA A 177 17.05 -8.79 -0.21
C ALA A 177 18.31 -9.66 -0.10
N PHE A 178 18.99 -9.63 1.05
CA PHE A 178 20.18 -10.45 1.26
C PHE A 178 19.87 -11.93 1.43
N THR A 179 18.66 -12.28 1.88
CA THR A 179 18.19 -13.67 1.87
C THR A 179 18.16 -14.23 0.45
N TRP A 180 17.68 -13.41 -0.49
CA TRP A 180 17.68 -13.76 -1.90
C TRP A 180 19.09 -13.84 -2.48
N TYR A 181 19.92 -12.81 -2.29
CA TYR A 181 21.26 -12.75 -2.91
C TYR A 181 22.25 -13.78 -2.35
N LEU A 182 22.17 -14.10 -1.07
CA LEU A 182 23.05 -15.08 -0.41
C LEU A 182 22.48 -16.51 -0.45
N GLY A 183 21.24 -16.71 -0.93
CA GLY A 183 20.61 -18.03 -0.98
C GLY A 183 20.39 -18.69 0.39
N LYS A 184 20.37 -17.91 1.48
CA LYS A 184 20.17 -18.37 2.86
C LYS A 184 19.40 -17.36 3.67
N TYR A 185 18.78 -17.77 4.76
CA TYR A 185 18.06 -16.84 5.62
C TYR A 185 18.99 -15.79 6.25
N VAL A 186 18.62 -14.51 6.10
CA VAL A 186 19.29 -13.35 6.69
C VAL A 186 18.28 -12.62 7.58
N PHE A 187 18.66 -12.38 8.84
CA PHE A 187 17.79 -11.74 9.81
C PHE A 187 17.63 -10.24 9.50
N THR A 188 16.39 -9.77 9.43
CA THR A 188 16.13 -8.33 9.37
C THR A 188 16.41 -7.69 10.72
N ARG A 189 17.38 -6.78 10.77
CA ARG A 189 17.72 -5.95 11.93
C ARG A 189 18.05 -4.54 11.46
N LYS A 190 17.00 -3.72 11.29
CA LYS A 190 17.16 -2.29 11.00
C LYS A 190 17.21 -1.50 12.29
N MET A 191 18.22 -0.65 12.45
CA MET A 191 18.33 0.24 13.61
C MET A 191 17.41 1.44 13.39
N HIS A 192 16.39 1.59 14.24
CA HIS A 192 15.47 2.73 14.18
C HIS A 192 15.81 3.73 15.29
N PRO A 193 16.00 5.03 15.00
CA PRO A 193 16.37 6.02 16.01
C PRO A 193 15.43 6.03 17.24
N ASP A 194 14.12 6.02 17.01
CA ASP A 194 13.11 6.06 18.09
C ASP A 194 13.05 4.79 18.95
N ARG A 195 13.67 3.68 18.51
CA ARG A 195 13.66 2.39 19.21
C ARG A 195 15.06 1.78 19.31
N MET A 196 16.07 2.63 19.34
CA MET A 196 17.47 2.22 19.23
C MET A 196 17.87 1.18 20.28
N GLU A 197 17.46 1.39 21.54
CA GLU A 197 17.78 0.47 22.65
C GLU A 197 17.26 -0.95 22.39
N LEU A 198 15.99 -1.07 22.02
CA LEU A 198 15.36 -2.35 21.67
C LEU A 198 15.98 -2.98 20.41
N CYS A 199 16.29 -2.17 19.40
CA CYS A 199 16.97 -2.65 18.18
C CYS A 199 18.36 -3.22 18.51
N ILE A 200 19.11 -2.55 19.39
CA ILE A 200 20.43 -3.02 19.83
C ILE A 200 20.31 -4.30 20.67
N GLU A 201 19.32 -4.39 21.57
CA GLU A 201 19.04 -5.60 22.36
C GLU A 201 18.80 -6.81 21.44
N TYR A 202 17.83 -6.71 20.51
CA TYR A 202 17.55 -7.79 19.55
C TYR A 202 18.68 -8.11 18.58
N PHE A 203 19.57 -7.15 18.33
CA PHE A 203 20.76 -7.36 17.52
C PHE A 203 21.83 -8.12 18.33
N ARG A 204 22.04 -7.77 19.59
CA ARG A 204 22.98 -8.46 20.51
C ARG A 204 22.53 -9.87 20.83
N ASP A 205 21.24 -10.08 21.08
CA ASP A 205 20.67 -11.42 21.34
C ASP A 205 20.86 -12.36 20.14
N LEU A 206 20.73 -11.82 18.92
CA LEU A 206 21.01 -12.55 17.69
C LEU A 206 22.50 -12.88 17.54
N ASN A 207 23.37 -11.99 18.02
CA ASN A 207 24.82 -12.07 17.93
C ASN A 207 25.32 -12.47 16.52
N PRO A 208 25.05 -11.66 15.47
CA PRO A 208 25.41 -12.02 14.11
C PRO A 208 26.93 -12.00 13.87
N ASP A 209 27.45 -12.90 13.06
CA ASP A 209 28.85 -12.85 12.61
C ASP A 209 29.08 -11.68 11.65
N TYR A 210 28.12 -11.45 10.76
CA TYR A 210 28.12 -10.36 9.78
C TYR A 210 26.88 -9.50 9.85
N TYR A 211 27.05 -8.20 9.66
CA TYR A 211 25.97 -7.23 9.54
C TYR A 211 26.09 -6.45 8.23
N ILE A 212 25.05 -6.49 7.41
CA ILE A 212 25.00 -5.78 6.13
C ILE A 212 23.98 -4.65 6.21
N TYR A 213 24.43 -3.40 6.11
CA TYR A 213 23.61 -2.24 6.45
C TYR A 213 23.84 -1.07 5.49
N TRP A 214 22.90 -0.12 5.48
CA TRP A 214 23.03 1.10 4.72
C TRP A 214 23.73 2.18 5.56
N THR A 215 24.88 2.66 5.09
CA THR A 215 25.77 3.54 5.88
C THR A 215 25.14 4.90 6.20
N ASP A 216 24.21 5.35 5.36
CA ASP A 216 23.59 6.67 5.47
C ASP A 216 22.38 6.67 6.41
N GLU A 217 21.81 5.49 6.70
CA GLU A 217 20.58 5.36 7.50
C GLU A 217 20.82 4.71 8.87
N THR A 218 21.85 3.88 9.00
CA THR A 218 21.99 2.98 10.13
C THR A 218 23.38 3.12 10.79
N PRO A 219 23.45 3.48 12.08
CA PRO A 219 24.71 3.47 12.79
C PRO A 219 25.22 2.04 13.01
N LEU A 220 26.54 1.86 12.93
CA LEU A 220 27.18 0.57 13.19
C LEU A 220 27.16 0.24 14.70
N PRO A 221 26.63 -0.92 15.12
CA PRO A 221 26.71 -1.35 16.51
C PRO A 221 28.16 -1.54 16.99
N SER A 222 28.40 -1.20 18.26
CA SER A 222 29.68 -1.46 18.93
C SER A 222 30.08 -2.93 18.86
N GLY A 223 31.37 -3.22 18.70
CA GLY A 223 31.86 -4.60 18.60
C GLY A 223 31.89 -5.15 17.17
N TYR A 224 31.60 -4.31 16.17
CA TYR A 224 31.72 -4.65 14.75
C TYR A 224 32.70 -3.70 14.06
N ARG A 225 33.38 -4.19 13.03
CA ARG A 225 34.25 -3.40 12.15
C ARG A 225 33.80 -3.55 10.70
N VAL A 226 33.82 -2.46 9.95
CA VAL A 226 33.52 -2.50 8.51
C VAL A 226 34.65 -3.20 7.76
N ILE A 227 34.32 -4.23 6.98
CA ILE A 227 35.26 -5.00 6.14
C ILE A 227 35.02 -4.77 4.65
N TYR A 228 33.86 -4.24 4.28
CA TYR A 228 33.52 -3.83 2.92
C TYR A 228 32.58 -2.64 2.95
N SER A 229 32.77 -1.68 2.03
CA SER A 229 31.85 -0.55 1.86
C SER A 229 31.85 -0.07 0.41
N ARG A 230 30.67 0.03 -0.19
CA ARG A 230 30.50 0.55 -1.56
C ARG A 230 29.12 1.16 -1.72
N ARG A 231 29.08 2.38 -2.27
CA ARG A 231 27.84 3.07 -2.71
C ARG A 231 26.71 3.03 -1.66
N GLY A 232 27.04 3.30 -0.40
CA GLY A 232 26.07 3.38 0.69
C GLY A 232 25.70 2.04 1.34
N VAL A 233 26.28 0.91 0.90
CA VAL A 233 26.11 -0.41 1.53
C VAL A 233 27.44 -0.86 2.13
N ALA A 234 27.41 -1.30 3.39
CA ALA A 234 28.58 -1.82 4.09
C ALA A 234 28.33 -3.22 4.64
N VAL A 235 29.39 -4.03 4.68
CA VAL A 235 29.45 -5.29 5.42
C VAL A 235 30.38 -5.08 6.60
N ALA A 236 29.89 -5.37 7.79
CA ALA A 236 30.67 -5.35 9.01
C ALA A 236 30.77 -6.75 9.62
N GLU A 237 31.92 -7.04 10.20
CA GLU A 237 32.25 -8.30 10.87
C GLU A 237 32.35 -8.06 12.37
N ARG A 238 31.86 -9.02 13.15
CA ARG A 238 32.01 -9.00 14.61
C ARG A 238 33.48 -9.08 14.98
N MET A 239 33.95 -8.14 15.79
CA MET A 239 35.29 -8.17 16.35
C MET A 239 35.35 -9.24 17.43
N ASN A 240 36.32 -10.15 17.32
CA ASN A 240 36.67 -11.02 18.44
C ASN A 240 37.21 -10.14 19.56
N MET A 241 36.41 -9.90 20.59
CA MET A 241 36.89 -9.32 21.83
C MET A 241 37.74 -10.38 22.53
N THR A 242 39.02 -10.47 22.15
CA THR A 242 40.01 -11.06 23.06
C THR A 242 40.04 -10.20 24.31
N GLY A 243 39.67 -10.82 25.44
CA GLY A 243 39.52 -10.16 26.74
C GLY A 243 40.80 -9.55 27.30
#